data_AF-A0A2V7UPQ9-F1
#
_entry.id   AF-A0A2V7UPQ9-F1
#
_cell.length_a   1.000
_cell.length_b   1.000
_cell.length_c   1.000
_cell.angle_alpha   90.00
_cell.angle_beta   90.00
_cell.angle_gamma   90.00
#
_symmetry.space_group_name_H-M   'P 1'
#
loop_
_entity.id
_entity.type
_entity.pdbx_description
1 polymer ?
#
loop_
_entity_poly.entity_id
_entity_poly.type
_entity_poly.pdbx_seq_one_letter_code
_entity_poly.pdbx_strand_id
1 'polypeptide(L)'
;MIPPTATSWRWLALGAMLTASGPAAGPPPAGMARLAGGTFTMGTDPALIDGRCRRFGTSHRDLFLAEVPSHAVTLPPFLIDRTAIPPPEPVPTSASAAPGRTELTSAAPRV
;
A
#
# COMPACT_ATOMS: atom_id res chain seq x y z
N MET A 1 -32.86 22.73 -53.75
CA MET A 1 -33.46 21.55 -53.08
C MET A 1 -32.85 20.33 -53.73
N ILE A 2 -31.86 19.73 -53.08
CA ILE A 2 -31.04 18.59 -53.53
C ILE A 2 -30.89 17.73 -52.27
N PRO A 3 -31.23 16.43 -52.28
CA PRO A 3 -31.05 15.61 -51.08
C PRO A 3 -29.55 15.36 -50.85
N PRO A 4 -29.04 15.45 -49.62
CA PRO A 4 -27.72 14.91 -49.31
C PRO A 4 -27.82 13.38 -49.26
N THR A 5 -27.17 12.72 -50.22
CA THR A 5 -26.87 11.29 -50.19
C THR A 5 -26.05 10.97 -48.94
N ALA A 6 -26.69 10.27 -48.00
CA ALA A 6 -26.07 9.70 -46.83
C ALA A 6 -25.17 8.53 -47.24
N THR A 7 -23.89 8.79 -47.43
CA THR A 7 -22.87 7.73 -47.59
C THR A 7 -22.50 7.20 -46.21
N SER A 8 -23.22 6.16 -45.81
CA SER A 8 -22.96 5.38 -44.60
C SER A 8 -21.71 4.52 -44.77
N TRP A 9 -20.58 4.99 -44.25
CA TRP A 9 -19.40 4.14 -44.06
C TRP A 9 -19.33 3.67 -42.61
N ARG A 10 -20.13 2.63 -42.33
CA ARG A 10 -19.92 1.73 -41.19
C ARG A 10 -18.61 0.97 -41.45
N TRP A 11 -17.49 1.54 -41.05
CA TRP A 11 -16.27 0.76 -40.88
C TRP A 11 -16.36 0.03 -39.55
N LEU A 12 -16.56 -1.29 -39.66
CA LEU A 12 -16.16 -2.27 -38.67
C LEU A 12 -14.65 -2.09 -38.40
N ALA A 13 -14.28 -1.24 -37.45
CA ALA A 13 -13.00 -1.37 -36.78
C ALA A 13 -13.19 -2.33 -35.61
N LEU A 14 -13.17 -3.62 -35.94
CA LEU A 14 -12.92 -4.71 -35.01
C LEU A 14 -11.49 -4.52 -34.48
N GLY A 15 -11.33 -3.63 -33.50
CA GLY A 15 -10.05 -3.36 -32.85
C GLY A 15 -9.64 -4.60 -32.06
N ALA A 16 -8.75 -5.38 -32.65
CA ALA A 16 -8.12 -6.54 -32.03
C ALA A 16 -7.53 -6.14 -30.66
N MET A 17 -8.08 -6.70 -29.58
CA MET A 17 -7.36 -6.74 -28.31
C MET A 17 -6.11 -7.59 -28.52
N LEU A 18 -4.95 -6.94 -28.70
CA LEU A 18 -3.66 -7.59 -28.52
C LEU A 18 -3.55 -7.97 -27.03
N THR A 19 -3.84 -9.22 -26.71
CA THR A 19 -3.39 -9.83 -25.47
C THR A 19 -1.88 -10.02 -25.60
N ALA A 20 -1.09 -9.07 -25.08
CA ALA A 20 0.32 -9.28 -24.86
C ALA A 20 0.50 -10.32 -23.74
N SER A 21 0.32 -11.61 -24.06
CA SER A 21 0.79 -12.72 -23.23
C SER A 21 2.30 -12.80 -23.38
N GLY A 22 3.02 -12.02 -22.56
CA GLY A 22 4.45 -12.27 -22.33
C GLY A 22 4.64 -13.67 -21.72
N PRO A 23 5.77 -14.33 -21.98
CA PRO A 23 6.01 -15.67 -21.47
C PRO A 23 5.90 -15.67 -19.95
N ALA A 24 5.10 -16.59 -19.42
CA ALA A 24 5.09 -16.89 -18.00
C ALA A 24 6.46 -17.48 -17.65
N ALA A 25 7.41 -16.58 -17.33
CA ALA A 25 8.65 -16.92 -16.67
C ALA A 25 8.29 -17.79 -15.46
N GLY A 26 9.04 -18.88 -15.31
CA GLY A 26 8.75 -20.05 -14.46
C GLY A 26 8.28 -19.76 -13.03
N PRO A 27 8.06 -20.83 -12.22
CA PRO A 27 7.47 -20.68 -10.90
C PRO A 27 8.21 -19.58 -10.10
N PRO A 28 7.47 -18.70 -9.39
CA PRO A 28 8.10 -17.63 -8.62
C PRO A 28 9.05 -18.24 -7.58
N PRO A 29 10.14 -17.53 -7.21
CA PRO A 29 11.02 -17.95 -6.13
C PRO A 29 10.24 -18.29 -4.86
N ALA A 30 10.77 -19.21 -4.06
CA ALA A 30 10.18 -19.57 -2.77
C ALA A 30 10.00 -18.31 -1.90
N GLY A 31 8.83 -18.16 -1.28
CA GLY A 31 8.50 -16.98 -0.48
C GLY A 31 7.99 -15.77 -1.28
N MET A 32 8.04 -15.78 -2.62
CA MET A 32 7.51 -14.71 -3.45
C MET A 32 6.18 -15.09 -4.14
N ALA A 33 5.41 -14.08 -4.51
CA ALA A 33 4.23 -14.17 -5.34
C ALA A 33 4.46 -13.39 -6.63
N ARG A 34 4.07 -13.98 -7.77
CA ARG A 34 4.01 -13.26 -9.05
C ARG A 34 2.64 -12.62 -9.19
N LEU A 35 2.62 -11.31 -9.35
CA LEU A 35 1.44 -10.55 -9.73
C LEU A 35 1.48 -10.30 -11.23
N ALA A 36 0.37 -10.57 -11.91
CA ALA A 36 0.26 -10.44 -13.37
C ALA A 36 0.34 -9.00 -13.87
N GLY A 37 0.37 -8.02 -12.97
CA GLY A 37 0.23 -6.61 -13.33
C GLY A 37 -1.19 -6.31 -13.85
N GLY A 38 -1.30 -5.24 -14.62
CA GLY A 38 -2.57 -4.73 -15.15
C GLY A 38 -2.95 -3.40 -14.53
N THR A 39 -4.16 -2.94 -14.84
CA THR A 39 -4.71 -1.69 -14.35
C THR A 39 -5.60 -1.93 -13.14
N PHE A 40 -5.39 -1.16 -12.08
CA PHE A 40 -6.25 -1.17 -10.90
C PHE A 40 -6.47 0.26 -10.38
N THR A 41 -7.47 0.41 -9.51
CA THR A 41 -7.76 1.70 -8.88
C THR A 41 -6.96 1.85 -7.59
N MET A 42 -6.11 2.86 -7.52
CA MET A 42 -5.32 3.22 -6.34
C MET A 42 -5.87 4.49 -5.69
N GLY A 43 -5.73 4.58 -4.37
CA GLY A 43 -6.20 5.72 -3.58
C GLY A 43 -7.64 5.57 -3.12
N THR A 44 -8.16 6.64 -2.54
CA THR A 44 -9.47 6.68 -1.88
C THR A 44 -10.38 7.70 -2.54
N ASP A 45 -11.66 7.35 -2.71
CA ASP A 45 -12.68 8.30 -3.13
C ASP A 45 -12.86 9.37 -2.02
N PRO A 46 -12.75 10.68 -2.34
CA PRO A 46 -13.00 11.76 -1.38
C PRO A 46 -14.31 11.61 -0.59
N ALA A 47 -15.37 11.07 -1.22
CA ALA A 47 -16.67 10.88 -0.59
C ALA A 47 -16.64 9.88 0.58
N LEU A 48 -15.63 9.01 0.64
CA LEU A 48 -15.49 7.99 1.69
C LEU A 48 -14.73 8.50 2.92
N ILE A 49 -14.10 9.69 2.87
CA ILE A 49 -13.28 10.20 3.99
C ILE A 49 -14.11 10.31 5.28
N ASP A 50 -15.34 10.83 5.22
CA ASP A 50 -16.18 10.97 6.42
C ASP A 50 -16.50 9.62 7.07
N GLY A 51 -16.69 8.58 6.26
CA GLY A 51 -16.86 7.21 6.74
C GLY A 51 -15.61 6.69 7.45
N ARG A 52 -14.42 7.00 6.92
CA ARG A 52 -13.14 6.60 7.52
C ARG A 52 -12.84 7.34 8.82
N CYS A 53 -13.09 8.64 8.87
CA CYS A 53 -12.99 9.44 10.10
C CYS A 53 -13.83 8.82 11.23
N ARG A 54 -15.09 8.45 10.94
CA ARG A 54 -15.94 7.74 11.91
C ARG A 54 -15.37 6.38 12.31
N ARG A 55 -14.91 5.57 11.35
CA ARG A 55 -14.37 4.23 11.61
C ARG A 55 -13.13 4.27 12.51
N PHE A 56 -12.24 5.23 12.29
CA PHE A 56 -11.00 5.37 13.06
C PHE A 56 -11.15 6.31 14.28
N GLY A 57 -12.36 6.81 14.56
CA GLY A 57 -12.64 7.64 15.73
C GLY A 57 -11.89 8.98 15.73
N THR A 58 -11.68 9.58 14.55
CA THR A 58 -10.90 10.83 14.41
C THR A 58 -11.69 11.91 13.67
N SER A 59 -11.49 13.16 14.06
CA SER A 59 -11.97 14.34 13.33
C SER A 59 -10.94 14.87 12.31
N HIS A 60 -9.72 14.33 12.32
CA HIS A 60 -8.60 14.78 11.48
C HIS A 60 -8.70 14.20 10.06
N ARG A 61 -9.46 14.91 9.21
CA ARG A 61 -9.62 14.56 7.79
C ARG A 61 -8.31 14.65 7.00
N ASP A 62 -7.42 15.53 7.44
CA ASP A 62 -6.09 15.78 6.85
C ASP A 62 -5.23 14.52 6.81
N LEU A 63 -5.40 13.60 7.75
CA LEU A 63 -4.71 12.30 7.77
C LEU A 63 -5.00 11.43 6.54
N PHE A 64 -6.15 11.63 5.88
CA PHE A 64 -6.56 10.84 4.73
C PHE A 64 -6.36 11.56 3.39
N LEU A 65 -5.96 12.84 3.41
CA LEU A 65 -5.82 13.63 2.17
C LEU A 65 -4.70 13.10 1.28
N ALA A 66 -3.64 12.55 1.86
CA ALA A 66 -2.54 11.94 1.10
C ALA A 66 -2.95 10.69 0.32
N GLU A 67 -4.08 10.06 0.66
CA GLU A 67 -4.60 8.88 -0.03
C GLU A 67 -5.56 9.22 -1.18
N VAL A 68 -5.88 10.51 -1.38
CA VAL A 68 -6.81 11.01 -2.39
C VAL A 68 -6.04 11.67 -3.53
N PRO A 69 -6.47 11.53 -4.81
CA PRO A 69 -7.70 10.90 -5.27
C PRO A 69 -7.59 9.42 -5.61
N SER A 70 -8.74 8.77 -5.70
CA SER A 70 -8.91 7.51 -6.42
C SER A 70 -8.58 7.70 -7.91
N HIS A 71 -7.64 6.93 -8.44
CA HIS A 71 -7.21 7.00 -9.84
C HIS A 71 -6.70 5.65 -10.36
N ALA A 72 -6.73 5.48 -11.69
CA ALA A 72 -6.26 4.26 -12.34
C ALA A 72 -4.73 4.23 -12.45
N VAL A 73 -4.12 3.14 -12.01
CA VAL A 73 -2.67 2.88 -12.09
C VAL A 73 -2.46 1.60 -12.87
N THR A 74 -1.53 1.62 -13.82
CA THR A 74 -1.15 0.44 -14.61
C THR A 74 0.26 0.01 -14.25
N LEU A 75 0.42 -1.24 -13.81
CA LEU A 75 1.72 -1.81 -13.48
C LEU A 75 2.05 -2.98 -14.41
N PRO A 76 3.33 -3.16 -14.80
CA PRO A 76 3.76 -4.39 -15.43
C PRO A 76 3.71 -5.57 -14.44
N PRO A 77 3.76 -6.82 -14.91
CA PRO A 77 3.93 -7.97 -14.03
C PRO A 77 5.18 -7.84 -13.15
N PHE A 78 5.09 -8.21 -11.87
CA PHE A 78 6.21 -8.15 -10.92
C PHE A 78 6.14 -9.24 -9.86
N LEU A 79 7.20 -9.37 -9.06
CA LEU A 79 7.29 -10.28 -7.91
C LEU A 79 7.24 -9.47 -6.61
N ILE A 80 6.55 -10.00 -5.60
CA ILE A 80 6.49 -9.42 -4.25
C ILE A 80 6.63 -10.52 -3.19
N ASP A 81 7.28 -10.21 -2.08
CA ASP A 81 7.36 -11.13 -0.93
C ASP A 81 5.96 -11.42 -0.38
N ARG A 82 5.70 -12.69 -0.06
CA ARG A 82 4.43 -13.12 0.54
C ARG A 82 4.29 -12.68 1.99
N THR A 83 5.41 -12.46 2.67
CA THR A 83 5.46 -12.11 4.09
C THR A 83 6.42 -10.95 4.27
N ALA A 84 6.08 -10.04 5.19
CA ALA A 84 7.02 -9.01 5.62
C ALA A 84 8.31 -9.65 6.14
N ILE A 85 9.42 -8.97 5.91
CA ILE A 85 10.71 -9.37 6.48
C ILE A 85 10.62 -9.20 8.00
N PRO A 86 10.99 -10.22 8.80
CA PRO A 86 10.99 -10.10 10.25
C PRO A 86 11.95 -8.99 10.68
N PRO A 87 11.67 -8.29 11.81
CA PRO A 87 12.64 -7.36 12.36
C PRO A 87 13.97 -8.10 12.62
N PRO A 88 15.12 -7.41 12.49
CA PRO A 88 16.39 -8.01 12.87
C PRO A 88 16.34 -8.42 14.35
N GLU A 89 17.13 -9.44 14.72
CA GLU A 89 17.30 -9.81 16.11
C GLU A 89 17.73 -8.57 16.92
N PRO A 90 17.10 -8.29 18.08
CA PRO A 90 17.52 -7.17 18.90
C PRO A 90 18.97 -7.37 19.29
N VAL A 91 19.82 -6.39 18.93
CA VAL A 91 21.22 -6.36 19.39
C VAL A 91 21.18 -6.38 20.92
N PRO A 92 21.87 -7.32 21.60
CA PRO A 92 21.93 -7.31 23.04
C PRO A 92 22.64 -6.02 23.47
N THR A 93 21.87 -5.04 23.95
CA THR A 93 22.41 -3.86 24.59
C THR A 93 23.09 -4.35 25.86
N SER A 94 24.42 -4.38 25.87
CA SER A 94 25.22 -4.55 27.07
C SER A 94 24.67 -3.58 28.12
N ALA A 95 24.10 -4.13 29.20
CA ALA A 95 23.51 -3.33 30.26
C ALA A 95 24.52 -2.29 30.72
N SER A 96 24.22 -1.01 30.46
CA SER A 96 24.93 0.10 31.09
C SER A 96 24.69 -0.03 32.59
N ALA A 97 25.74 -0.44 33.31
CA ALA A 97 25.74 -0.45 34.77
C ALA A 97 25.30 0.94 35.25
N ALA A 98 24.11 1.03 35.85
CA ALA A 98 23.66 2.25 36.51
C ALA A 98 24.63 2.55 37.66
N PRO A 99 25.12 3.80 37.82
CA PRO A 99 25.96 4.15 38.95
C PRO A 99 25.16 3.95 40.25
N GLY A 100 25.80 3.29 41.21
CA GLY A 100 25.22 2.90 42.49
C GLY A 100 24.44 4.02 43.18
N ARG A 101 23.17 3.74 43.49
CA ARG A 101 22.43 4.46 44.51
C ARG A 101 22.99 4.05 45.87
N THR A 102 23.88 4.85 46.43
CA THR A 102 24.21 4.80 47.85
C THR A 102 23.00 5.33 48.61
N GLU A 103 22.13 4.44 49.09
CA GLU A 103 21.13 4.80 50.08
C GLU A 103 21.86 5.15 51.39
N LEU A 104 21.88 6.44 51.73
CA LEU A 104 22.22 6.91 53.08
C LEU A 104 21.11 6.43 54.02
N THR A 105 21.30 5.28 54.66
CA THR A 105 20.49 4.87 55.81
C THR A 105 20.83 5.79 56.98
N SER A 106 19.97 6.77 57.22
CA SER A 106 20.02 7.64 58.40
C SER A 106 19.44 6.86 59.58
N ALA A 107 20.31 6.34 60.42
CA ALA A 107 19.95 5.79 61.72
C ALA A 107 19.66 6.95 62.70
N ALA A 108 18.46 6.98 63.25
CA ALA A 108 18.13 7.78 64.43
C ALA A 108 17.44 6.89 65.49
N PRO A 109 17.67 7.16 66.79
CA PRO A 109 17.72 6.14 67.84
C PRO A 109 16.35 5.80 68.44
N ARG A 110 16.27 4.60 69.04
CA ARG A 110 15.16 4.15 69.88
C ARG A 110 15.09 4.93 71.20
N VAL A 111 13.85 5.18 71.64
CA VAL A 111 13.44 5.74 72.94
C VAL A 111 14.00 4.93 74.11
#